data_AF-A0A916SMH0-F1
#
_entry.id   AF-A0A916SMH0-F1
#
_cell.length_a   1.000
_cell.length_b   1.000
_cell.length_c   1.000
_cell.angle_alpha   90.00
_cell.angle_beta   90.00
_cell.angle_gamma   90.00
#
_symmetry.space_group_name_H-M   'P 1'
#
loop_
_entity.id
_entity.type
_entity.pdbx_description
1 polymer ?
#
loop_
_entity_poly.entity_id
_entity_poly.type
_entity_poly.pdbx_seq_one_letter_code
_entity_poly.pdbx_strand_id
1 'polypeptide(L)'
;MSDNPEKFNALRKAAYSYVNEHGKDAEGLRRTCEEFMRRWCETRGLTGTREQDDRALIDSVVRWTMNRYNRPRYRPKRSREERAATFLIAPGLLEMSGEHFGRASIRNAARLSDQSKSTVARHLIRQGIAPRRDAKIRKLPKTGQQLVRILDATFDRRGDGILQLDRLAAAVWDGEEPRHVPVTTQASRRRKLATLLVDVSKAGVGYSIAVMDDVCGILRGRRFQSPKDTATWIAEKKMIGRYPAIQHPDPVTEPAQDYFWADPVVIDVMRIIDMGVTGHFYPVEKLNAIFRFERLLIDMTPVWPWVERAYHSFAGDDMAENLSNLADKITDPGIRKATRRLAQILHELKTFMGAFPVCYDAFQTVDFVLGVMDKTAEASPESFARLAYIRDWFEAFEVEDDYLNVREHLSKMLEFEKAGTWQAPNAETLAQYQPVANMEVGAGETRQNESKFEIL
;
A
#
# COMPACT_ATOMS: atom_id res chain seq x y z
N MET A 1 29.50 37.64 15.66
CA MET A 1 28.92 37.08 14.43
C MET A 1 29.65 37.77 13.27
N SER A 2 30.05 37.04 12.21
CA SER A 2 30.88 37.62 11.14
C SER A 2 30.13 38.73 10.40
N ASP A 3 30.80 39.85 10.15
CA ASP A 3 30.25 41.02 9.45
C ASP A 3 30.00 40.76 7.94
N ASN A 4 30.26 39.54 7.43
CA ASN A 4 29.95 39.14 6.06
C ASN A 4 29.44 37.68 5.98
N PRO A 5 28.11 37.46 6.07
CA PRO A 5 27.51 36.12 6.08
C PRO A 5 27.63 35.36 4.75
N GLU A 6 27.81 36.08 3.64
CA GLU A 6 28.01 35.48 2.32
C GLU A 6 29.41 34.83 2.25
N LYS A 7 30.44 35.56 2.69
CA LYS A 7 31.84 35.10 2.76
C LYS A 7 31.98 33.84 3.62
N PHE A 8 31.34 33.84 4.81
CA PHE A 8 31.31 32.67 5.68
C PHE A 8 30.63 31.46 5.03
N ASN A 9 29.48 31.65 4.38
CA ASN A 9 28.75 30.55 3.73
C ASN A 9 29.53 29.95 2.55
N ALA A 10 30.22 30.77 1.78
CA ALA A 10 31.05 30.33 0.66
C ALA A 10 32.27 29.54 1.14
N LEU A 11 32.99 30.06 2.14
CA LEU A 11 34.14 29.38 2.76
C LEU A 11 33.74 28.04 3.38
N ARG A 12 32.59 28.00 4.08
CA ARG A 12 32.03 26.77 4.65
C ARG A 12 31.72 25.71 3.59
N LYS A 13 31.16 26.10 2.44
CA LYS A 13 30.90 25.17 1.33
C LYS A 13 32.19 24.58 0.77
N ALA A 14 33.23 25.40 0.58
CA ALA A 14 34.55 24.94 0.14
C ALA A 14 35.16 23.95 1.14
N ALA A 15 35.11 24.27 2.44
CA ALA A 15 35.59 23.40 3.51
C ALA A 15 34.87 22.03 3.53
N TYR A 16 33.55 22.01 3.30
CA TYR A 16 32.80 20.76 3.22
C TYR A 16 33.14 19.95 1.97
N SER A 17 33.37 20.59 0.82
CA SER A 17 33.79 19.90 -0.40
C SER A 17 35.12 19.19 -0.18
N TYR A 18 36.11 19.89 0.41
CA TYR A 18 37.41 19.32 0.74
C TYR A 18 37.27 18.07 1.63
N VAL A 19 36.49 18.16 2.72
CA VAL A 19 36.31 17.00 3.62
C VAL A 19 35.56 15.84 2.97
N ASN A 20 34.68 16.12 2.00
CA ASN A 20 33.98 15.07 1.25
C ASN A 20 34.91 14.31 0.29
N GLU A 21 35.89 15.00 -0.30
CA GLU A 21 36.85 14.44 -1.26
C GLU A 21 38.06 13.80 -0.58
N HIS A 22 38.68 14.50 0.38
CA HIS A 22 39.97 14.15 0.96
C HIS A 22 39.90 13.68 2.42
N GLY A 23 38.73 13.78 3.07
CA GLY A 23 38.57 13.40 4.48
C GLY A 23 39.04 14.48 5.46
N LYS A 24 39.27 14.08 6.72
CA LYS A 24 39.66 15.01 7.80
C LYS A 24 41.17 15.19 7.86
N ASP A 25 41.67 16.10 7.02
CA ASP A 25 43.05 16.58 7.07
C ASP A 25 43.07 18.06 7.45
N ALA A 26 43.59 18.38 8.63
CA ALA A 26 43.59 19.74 9.16
C ALA A 26 44.48 20.69 8.36
N GLU A 27 45.64 20.20 7.89
CA GLU A 27 46.60 21.05 7.18
C GLU A 27 46.15 21.33 5.76
N GLY A 28 45.72 20.30 5.02
CA GLY A 28 45.22 20.50 3.67
C GLY A 28 43.88 21.25 3.63
N LEU A 29 43.01 21.08 4.63
CA LEU A 29 41.79 21.88 4.77
C LEU A 29 42.12 23.36 5.01
N ARG A 30 43.10 23.65 5.88
CA ARG A 30 43.56 25.01 6.15
C ARG A 30 44.12 25.67 4.89
N ARG A 31 45.01 24.99 4.16
CA ARG A 31 45.56 25.48 2.87
C ARG A 31 44.46 25.75 1.85
N THR A 32 43.50 24.85 1.71
CA THR A 32 42.36 25.01 0.79
C THR A 32 41.48 26.21 1.16
N CYS A 33 41.23 26.42 2.46
CA CYS A 33 40.51 27.59 2.95
C CYS A 33 41.29 28.90 2.72
N GLU A 34 42.60 28.91 2.91
CA GLU A 34 43.47 30.06 2.64
C GLU A 34 43.53 30.41 1.15
N GLU A 35 43.67 29.43 0.28
CA GLU A 35 43.65 29.61 -1.18
C GLU A 35 42.28 30.10 -1.67
N PHE A 36 41.19 29.54 -1.15
CA PHE A 36 39.84 29.99 -1.46
C PHE A 36 39.64 31.46 -1.07
N MET A 37 40.08 31.84 0.14
CA MET A 37 39.95 33.20 0.64
C MET A 37 40.79 34.19 -0.15
N ARG A 38 42.00 33.81 -0.58
CA ARG A 38 42.85 34.62 -1.45
C ARG A 38 42.15 34.92 -2.78
N ARG A 39 41.65 33.88 -3.46
CA ARG A 39 40.91 34.02 -4.74
C ARG A 39 39.61 34.81 -4.58
N TRP A 40 38.90 34.62 -3.47
CA TRP A 40 37.67 35.34 -3.17
C TRP A 40 37.92 36.86 -3.03
N CYS A 41 38.99 37.25 -2.34
CA CYS A 41 39.39 38.65 -2.18
C CYS A 41 39.90 39.27 -3.50
N GLU A 42 40.63 38.51 -4.32
CA GLU A 42 41.07 38.94 -5.66
C GLU A 42 39.88 39.22 -6.61
N THR A 43 38.84 38.39 -6.54
CA THR A 43 37.70 38.46 -7.48
C THR A 43 36.69 39.55 -7.12
N ARG A 44 36.51 39.86 -5.84
CA ARG A 44 35.47 40.80 -5.35
C ARG A 44 36.02 42.14 -4.85
N GLY A 45 37.34 42.34 -4.91
CA GLY A 45 38.03 43.50 -4.35
C GLY A 45 38.08 43.48 -2.82
N LEU A 46 38.96 44.29 -2.23
CA LEU A 46 39.11 44.45 -0.77
C LEU A 46 37.85 45.10 -0.17
N THR A 47 36.79 44.33 0.02
CA THR A 47 35.62 44.78 0.80
C THR A 47 36.01 44.82 2.28
N GLY A 48 36.66 45.93 2.70
CA GLY A 48 36.73 46.47 4.06
C GLY A 48 37.14 45.56 5.22
N THR A 49 37.53 44.30 4.98
CA THR A 49 37.83 43.30 6.02
C THR A 49 39.33 43.21 6.19
N ARG A 50 39.81 43.40 7.44
CA ARG A 50 41.25 43.34 7.75
C ARG A 50 41.73 41.91 7.57
N GLU A 51 42.95 41.69 7.10
CA GLU A 51 43.56 40.36 6.93
C GLU A 51 43.49 39.49 8.21
N GLN A 52 43.44 40.13 9.37
CA GLN A 52 43.29 39.49 10.67
C GLN A 52 41.91 38.83 10.87
N ASP A 53 40.85 39.42 10.32
CA ASP A 53 39.47 38.88 10.42
C ASP A 53 39.30 37.64 9.54
N ASP A 54 40.01 37.61 8.40
CA ASP A 54 40.00 36.49 7.46
C ASP A 54 40.71 35.26 8.03
N ARG A 55 41.83 35.45 8.71
CA ARG A 55 42.53 34.36 9.43
C ARG A 55 41.66 33.80 10.55
N ALA A 56 41.00 34.66 11.33
CA ALA A 56 40.10 34.23 12.40
C ALA A 56 38.89 33.44 11.85
N LEU A 57 38.36 33.85 10.69
CA LEU A 57 37.26 33.16 10.01
C LEU A 57 37.68 31.78 9.51
N ILE A 58 38.85 31.68 8.85
CA ILE A 58 39.43 30.41 8.39
C ILE A 58 39.62 29.46 9.58
N ASP A 59 40.26 29.92 10.65
CA ASP A 59 40.50 29.10 11.85
C ASP A 59 39.21 28.59 12.48
N SER A 60 38.17 29.43 12.53
CA SER A 60 36.85 29.06 13.03
C SER A 60 36.19 27.97 12.17
N VAL A 61 36.21 28.13 10.85
CA VAL A 61 35.61 27.16 9.91
C VAL A 61 36.37 25.85 9.91
N VAL A 62 37.71 25.88 9.89
CA VAL A 62 38.58 24.69 9.96
C VAL A 62 38.31 23.94 11.27
N ARG A 63 38.37 24.63 12.41
CA ARG A 63 38.14 24.03 13.74
C ARG A 63 36.75 23.40 13.85
N TRP A 64 35.71 24.10 13.39
CA TRP A 64 34.36 23.57 13.43
C TRP A 64 34.20 22.35 12.52
N THR A 65 34.72 22.41 11.30
CA THR A 65 34.59 21.34 10.30
C THR A 65 35.31 20.08 10.77
N MET A 66 36.52 20.21 11.31
CA MET A 66 37.26 19.06 11.87
C MET A 66 36.53 18.42 13.05
N ASN A 67 35.96 19.23 13.95
CA ASN A 67 35.34 18.73 15.18
C ASN A 67 33.90 18.22 14.99
N ARG A 68 33.12 18.81 14.09
CA ARG A 68 31.66 18.60 14.02
C ARG A 68 31.18 18.04 12.68
N TYR A 69 31.89 18.28 11.58
CA TYR A 69 31.46 17.78 10.27
C TYR A 69 31.97 16.36 10.04
N ASN A 70 31.07 15.45 9.71
CA ASN A 70 31.41 14.09 9.29
C ASN A 70 30.86 13.90 7.88
N ARG A 71 31.69 13.30 7.00
CA ARG A 71 31.30 12.99 5.63
C ARG A 71 29.96 12.25 5.63
N PRO A 72 28.93 12.77 4.95
CA PRO A 72 27.67 12.05 4.80
C PRO A 72 27.96 10.69 4.16
N ARG A 73 27.59 9.59 4.83
CA ARG A 73 27.69 8.26 4.22
C ARG A 73 26.80 8.25 2.98
N TYR A 74 27.36 7.88 1.83
CA TYR A 74 26.60 7.71 0.61
C TYR A 74 25.44 6.75 0.90
N ARG A 75 24.21 7.25 0.74
CA ARG A 75 23.02 6.42 0.71
C ARG A 75 22.60 6.38 -0.76
N PRO A 76 22.48 5.20 -1.39
CA PRO A 76 21.90 5.13 -2.72
C PRO A 76 20.54 5.83 -2.67
N LYS A 77 20.34 6.79 -3.58
CA LYS A 77 19.07 7.52 -3.69
C LYS A 77 18.02 6.54 -4.19
N ARG A 78 17.33 5.87 -3.27
CA ARG A 78 16.20 5.01 -3.64
C ARG A 78 15.07 5.85 -4.19
N SER A 79 14.54 5.45 -5.34
CA SER A 79 13.38 6.11 -5.95
C SER A 79 12.17 6.04 -5.01
N ARG A 80 11.16 6.87 -5.26
CA ARG A 80 9.92 6.81 -4.47
C ARG A 80 9.20 5.47 -4.71
N GLU A 81 9.27 4.96 -5.94
CA GLU A 81 8.74 3.67 -6.34
C GLU A 81 9.45 2.51 -5.64
N GLU A 82 10.78 2.47 -5.62
CA GLU A 82 11.52 1.41 -4.91
C GLU A 82 11.13 1.33 -3.44
N ARG A 83 10.99 2.50 -2.78
CA ARG A 83 10.57 2.57 -1.37
C ARG A 83 9.17 2.00 -1.16
N ALA A 84 8.28 2.19 -2.11
CA ALA A 84 6.93 1.72 -1.98
C ALA A 84 6.74 0.28 -2.43
N ALA A 85 7.46 -0.16 -3.46
CA ALA A 85 7.62 -1.57 -3.81
C ALA A 85 8.06 -2.37 -2.58
N THR A 86 9.13 -1.92 -1.90
CA THR A 86 9.61 -2.58 -0.66
C THR A 86 8.60 -2.58 0.48
N PHE A 87 7.67 -1.62 0.50
CA PHE A 87 6.56 -1.60 1.45
C PHE A 87 5.50 -2.63 1.07
N LEU A 88 5.04 -2.64 -0.18
CA LEU A 88 3.97 -3.52 -0.67
C LEU A 88 4.35 -5.00 -0.62
N ILE A 89 5.59 -5.36 -0.96
CA ILE A 89 6.04 -6.76 -0.96
C ILE A 89 6.31 -7.32 0.45
N ALA A 90 6.33 -6.47 1.49
CA ALA A 90 6.72 -6.89 2.84
C ALA A 90 5.89 -8.07 3.42
N PRO A 91 4.55 -8.16 3.21
CA PRO A 91 3.75 -9.32 3.61
C PRO A 91 4.18 -10.59 2.88
N GLY A 92 4.30 -10.54 1.55
CA GLY A 92 4.73 -11.69 0.75
C GLY A 92 6.13 -12.17 1.13
N LEU A 93 7.06 -11.26 1.42
CA LEU A 93 8.39 -11.61 1.94
C LEU A 93 8.32 -12.33 3.29
N LEU A 94 7.33 -12.01 4.13
CA LEU A 94 7.13 -12.71 5.39
C LEU A 94 6.60 -14.13 5.15
N GLU A 95 5.64 -14.31 4.24
CA GLU A 95 5.08 -15.60 3.84
C GLU A 95 6.15 -16.50 3.20
N MET A 96 6.84 -16.01 2.17
CA MET A 96 7.97 -16.69 1.52
C MET A 96 9.08 -17.06 2.51
N SER A 97 9.27 -16.26 3.57
CA SER A 97 10.26 -16.60 4.61
C SER A 97 9.86 -17.83 5.44
N GLY A 98 8.56 -18.13 5.52
CA GLY A 98 8.03 -19.37 6.06
C GLY A 98 8.39 -20.57 5.21
N GLU A 99 8.25 -20.45 3.90
CA GLU A 99 8.56 -21.50 2.93
C GLU A 99 10.07 -21.77 2.86
N HIS A 100 10.88 -20.73 2.66
CA HIS A 100 12.33 -20.86 2.47
C HIS A 100 13.11 -21.23 3.74
N PHE A 101 12.64 -20.81 4.92
CA PHE A 101 13.37 -21.00 6.18
C PHE A 101 12.58 -21.80 7.23
N GLY A 102 11.47 -22.40 6.85
CA GLY A 102 10.57 -23.16 7.74
C GLY A 102 9.86 -22.29 8.80
N ARG A 103 10.07 -20.96 8.81
CA ARG A 103 9.48 -20.05 9.79
C ARG A 103 9.36 -18.62 9.29
N ALA A 104 8.12 -18.15 9.21
CA ALA A 104 7.79 -16.77 8.92
C ALA A 104 8.33 -15.85 10.03
N SER A 105 9.36 -15.04 9.70
CA SER A 105 9.92 -14.09 10.64
C SER A 105 10.49 -12.85 9.97
N ILE A 106 10.39 -11.70 10.65
CA ILE A 106 10.94 -10.42 10.16
C ILE A 106 12.44 -10.53 9.84
N ARG A 107 13.20 -11.35 10.58
CA ARG A 107 14.63 -11.56 10.33
C ARG A 107 14.86 -12.32 9.02
N ASN A 108 14.02 -13.31 8.70
CA ASN A 108 14.14 -14.10 7.48
C ASN A 108 13.61 -13.31 6.27
N ALA A 109 12.48 -12.61 6.40
CA ALA A 109 11.96 -11.69 5.38
C ALA A 109 12.96 -10.57 5.02
N ALA A 110 13.67 -10.04 6.03
CA ALA A 110 14.75 -9.07 5.81
C ALA A 110 15.96 -9.67 5.06
N ARG A 111 16.26 -10.96 5.27
CA ARG A 111 17.31 -11.67 4.53
C ARG A 111 16.92 -11.93 3.06
N LEU A 112 15.66 -12.22 2.78
CA LEU A 112 15.18 -12.43 1.40
C LEU A 112 15.25 -11.18 0.53
N SER A 113 15.23 -9.99 1.14
CA SER A 113 15.08 -8.72 0.42
C SER A 113 16.26 -7.78 0.57
N ASP A 114 17.35 -8.21 1.22
CA ASP A 114 18.50 -7.38 1.59
C ASP A 114 18.12 -6.06 2.28
N GLN A 115 16.98 -6.07 2.98
CA GLN A 115 16.49 -4.93 3.74
C GLN A 115 16.93 -5.04 5.20
N SER A 116 17.05 -3.90 5.87
CA SER A 116 17.25 -3.91 7.32
C SER A 116 16.00 -4.45 8.03
N LYS A 117 16.18 -5.22 9.12
CA LYS A 117 15.06 -5.73 9.94
C LYS A 117 14.10 -4.64 10.40
N SER A 118 14.63 -3.45 10.71
CA SER A 118 13.83 -2.31 11.17
C SER A 118 12.99 -1.70 10.04
N THR A 119 13.44 -1.82 8.79
CA THR A 119 12.66 -1.41 7.60
C THR A 119 11.49 -2.36 7.39
N VAL A 120 11.74 -3.66 7.28
CA VAL A 120 10.69 -4.68 7.10
C VAL A 120 9.68 -4.64 8.25
N ALA A 121 10.13 -4.52 9.50
CA ALA A 121 9.24 -4.38 10.66
C ALA A 121 8.33 -3.15 10.54
N ARG A 122 8.85 -1.99 10.12
CA ARG A 122 8.05 -0.78 9.93
C ARG A 122 7.02 -0.94 8.82
N HIS A 123 7.37 -1.62 7.73
CA HIS A 123 6.44 -1.88 6.63
C HIS A 123 5.28 -2.79 7.07
N LEU A 124 5.59 -3.94 7.68
CA LEU A 124 4.59 -4.85 8.22
C LEU A 124 3.68 -4.19 9.26
N ILE A 125 4.25 -3.41 10.19
CA ILE A 125 3.46 -2.69 11.21
C ILE A 125 2.49 -1.69 10.56
N ARG A 126 2.92 -0.97 9.52
CA ARG A 126 2.05 -0.03 8.80
C ARG A 126 0.87 -0.75 8.14
N GLN A 127 1.10 -1.95 7.61
CA GLN A 127 0.08 -2.85 7.07
C GLN A 127 -0.71 -3.62 8.13
N GLY A 128 -0.44 -3.40 9.42
CA GLY A 128 -1.17 -4.05 10.51
C GLY A 128 -0.73 -5.48 10.81
N ILE A 129 0.31 -5.97 10.13
CA ILE A 129 0.83 -7.31 10.29
C ILE A 129 1.85 -7.32 11.43
N ALA A 130 1.56 -8.09 12.48
CA ALA A 130 2.42 -8.18 13.66
C ALA A 130 2.61 -9.65 14.06
N PRO A 131 3.52 -10.40 13.41
CA PRO A 131 3.53 -11.87 13.51
C PRO A 131 3.75 -12.40 14.94
N ARG A 132 4.54 -11.67 15.74
CA ARG A 132 4.75 -11.99 17.16
C ARG A 132 3.49 -11.75 18.00
N ARG A 133 2.71 -10.73 17.66
CA ARG A 133 1.43 -10.41 18.30
C ARG A 133 0.40 -11.46 17.90
N ASP A 134 0.31 -11.77 16.62
CA ASP A 134 -0.67 -12.73 16.08
C ASP A 134 -0.43 -14.14 16.65
N ALA A 135 0.84 -14.56 16.74
CA ALA A 135 1.21 -15.81 17.40
C ALA A 135 0.85 -15.85 18.90
N LYS A 136 0.88 -14.70 19.59
CA LYS A 136 0.43 -14.59 20.99
C LYS A 136 -1.09 -14.62 21.11
N ILE A 137 -1.80 -13.98 20.17
CA ILE A 137 -3.26 -14.01 20.09
C ILE A 137 -3.75 -15.43 19.86
N ARG A 138 -3.13 -16.18 18.93
CA ARG A 138 -3.49 -17.58 18.65
C ARG A 138 -3.34 -18.52 19.86
N LYS A 139 -2.52 -18.16 20.86
CA LYS A 139 -2.37 -18.92 22.12
C LYS A 139 -3.46 -18.62 23.15
N LEU A 140 -4.23 -17.56 22.97
CA LEU A 140 -5.37 -17.24 23.83
C LEU A 140 -6.56 -18.17 23.53
N PRO A 141 -7.44 -18.43 24.51
CA PRO A 141 -8.71 -19.12 24.26
C PRO A 141 -9.56 -18.36 23.22
N LYS A 142 -10.48 -19.04 22.52
CA LYS A 142 -11.33 -18.44 21.48
C LYS A 142 -12.03 -17.14 21.94
N THR A 143 -12.52 -17.11 23.17
CA THR A 143 -13.13 -15.93 23.79
C THR A 143 -12.13 -14.80 24.03
N GLY A 144 -10.88 -15.11 24.38
CA GLY A 144 -9.79 -14.15 24.49
C GLY A 144 -9.36 -13.60 23.13
N GLN A 145 -9.37 -14.43 22.09
CA GLN A 145 -9.14 -13.99 20.70
C GLN A 145 -10.24 -13.02 20.25
N GLN A 146 -11.51 -13.35 20.52
CA GLN A 146 -12.66 -12.50 20.22
C GLN A 146 -12.57 -11.15 20.95
N LEU A 147 -12.22 -11.17 22.24
CA LEU A 147 -11.98 -9.96 23.02
C LEU A 147 -10.89 -9.08 22.39
N VAL A 148 -9.77 -9.66 21.96
CA VAL A 148 -8.70 -8.90 21.29
C VAL A 148 -9.19 -8.30 19.96
N ARG A 149 -10.01 -9.00 19.18
CA ARG A 149 -10.60 -8.47 17.94
C ARG A 149 -11.52 -7.27 18.20
N ILE A 150 -12.39 -7.37 19.20
CA ILE A 150 -13.25 -6.26 19.63
C ILE A 150 -12.40 -5.06 20.07
N LEU A 151 -11.33 -5.30 20.84
CA LEU A 151 -10.42 -4.23 21.26
C LEU A 151 -9.61 -3.63 20.10
N ASP A 152 -9.31 -4.41 19.07
CA ASP A 152 -8.61 -3.94 17.86
C ASP A 152 -9.51 -3.06 17.00
N ALA A 153 -10.80 -3.38 16.90
CA ALA A 153 -11.82 -2.57 16.24
C ALA A 153 -12.16 -1.31 17.04
N THR A 154 -12.26 -1.43 18.37
CA THR A 154 -12.67 -0.31 19.24
C THR A 154 -11.57 0.74 19.44
N PHE A 155 -10.29 0.33 19.46
CA PHE A 155 -9.18 1.25 19.73
C PHE A 155 -8.17 1.27 18.59
N ASP A 156 -7.90 2.44 18.03
CA ASP A 156 -6.77 2.67 17.13
C ASP A 156 -5.42 2.29 17.73
N ARG A 157 -4.38 2.16 16.89
CA ARG A 157 -3.03 1.66 17.27
C ARG A 157 -2.38 2.38 18.47
N ARG A 158 -2.82 3.59 18.81
CA ARG A 158 -2.36 4.39 19.97
C ARG A 158 -3.51 4.88 20.86
N GLY A 159 -4.69 4.28 20.73
CA GLY A 159 -5.88 4.68 21.46
C GLY A 159 -5.81 4.37 22.96
N ASP A 160 -6.55 5.16 23.72
CA ASP A 160 -6.80 5.00 25.15
C ASP A 160 -8.27 5.27 25.49
N GLY A 161 -8.78 4.62 26.53
CA GLY A 161 -10.13 4.88 27.01
C GLY A 161 -10.57 3.95 28.13
N ILE A 162 -11.73 4.26 28.70
CA ILE A 162 -12.41 3.41 29.69
C ILE A 162 -13.61 2.73 29.03
N LEU A 163 -13.78 1.42 29.24
CA LEU A 163 -14.96 0.67 28.80
C LEU A 163 -15.74 0.18 30.02
N GLN A 164 -17.07 0.18 29.91
CA GLN A 164 -17.94 -0.46 30.90
C GLN A 164 -17.83 -1.99 30.78
N LEU A 165 -17.61 -2.68 31.90
CA LEU A 165 -17.46 -4.13 31.91
C LEU A 165 -18.70 -4.86 31.40
N ASP A 166 -19.90 -4.30 31.64
CA ASP A 166 -21.15 -4.88 31.15
C ASP A 166 -21.27 -4.84 29.64
N ARG A 167 -21.02 -3.68 29.05
CA ARG A 167 -21.08 -3.50 27.59
C ARG A 167 -20.05 -4.37 26.90
N LEU A 168 -18.86 -4.48 27.49
CA LEU A 168 -17.81 -5.35 26.96
C LEU A 168 -18.14 -6.83 27.12
N ALA A 169 -18.76 -7.24 28.23
CA ALA A 169 -19.24 -8.61 28.41
C ALA A 169 -20.33 -8.94 27.38
N ALA A 170 -21.30 -8.05 27.18
CA ALA A 170 -22.33 -8.21 26.16
C ALA A 170 -21.68 -8.36 24.77
N ALA A 171 -20.73 -7.50 24.41
CA ALA A 171 -20.07 -7.59 23.11
C ALA A 171 -19.28 -8.90 22.88
N VAL A 172 -18.68 -9.48 23.92
CA VAL A 172 -17.92 -10.74 23.83
C VAL A 172 -18.83 -11.96 23.75
N TRP A 173 -19.98 -11.96 24.45
CA TRP A 173 -20.82 -13.15 24.60
C TRP A 173 -22.20 -13.07 23.93
N ASP A 174 -22.70 -11.91 23.56
CA ASP A 174 -24.03 -11.70 22.94
C ASP A 174 -23.92 -11.24 21.48
N GLY A 175 -22.85 -11.64 20.78
CA GLY A 175 -22.69 -11.40 19.33
C GLY A 175 -23.76 -12.08 18.47
N GLU A 176 -23.74 -11.79 17.16
CA GLU A 176 -24.82 -12.04 16.18
C GLU A 176 -25.27 -13.51 16.00
N GLU A 177 -24.49 -14.49 16.46
CA GLU A 177 -24.88 -15.91 16.34
C GLU A 177 -25.85 -16.34 17.46
N PRO A 178 -27.05 -16.86 17.13
CA PRO A 178 -27.98 -17.39 18.13
C PRO A 178 -27.37 -18.61 18.82
N ARG A 179 -27.07 -18.48 20.11
CA ARG A 179 -26.51 -19.58 20.90
C ARG A 179 -27.58 -20.54 21.40
N HIS A 180 -27.37 -21.83 21.19
CA HIS A 180 -28.16 -22.94 21.76
C HIS A 180 -27.80 -23.30 23.22
N VAL A 181 -27.12 -22.43 23.96
CA VAL A 181 -26.65 -22.70 25.33
C VAL A 181 -27.30 -21.72 26.31
N PRO A 182 -27.75 -22.16 27.50
CA PRO A 182 -28.44 -21.31 28.46
C PRO A 182 -27.67 -20.04 28.81
N VAL A 183 -28.41 -18.93 28.91
CA VAL A 183 -27.88 -17.60 29.20
C VAL A 183 -27.18 -17.62 30.56
N THR A 184 -25.85 -17.59 30.55
CA THR A 184 -25.06 -17.40 31.77
C THR A 184 -25.42 -16.06 32.42
N THR A 185 -25.54 -16.03 33.75
CA THR A 185 -25.89 -14.81 34.48
C THR A 185 -24.84 -13.70 34.28
N GLN A 186 -25.26 -12.44 34.27
CA GLN A 186 -24.40 -11.27 34.07
C GLN A 186 -23.22 -11.23 35.06
N ALA A 187 -23.44 -11.64 36.32
CA ALA A 187 -22.39 -11.73 37.33
C ALA A 187 -21.31 -12.79 36.98
N SER A 188 -21.72 -13.93 36.41
CA SER A 188 -20.80 -14.98 35.95
C SER A 188 -19.97 -14.49 34.76
N ARG A 189 -20.60 -13.78 33.81
CA ARG A 189 -19.92 -13.17 32.66
C ARG A 189 -18.92 -12.10 33.08
N ARG A 190 -19.27 -11.22 34.02
CA ARG A 190 -18.32 -10.23 34.59
C ARG A 190 -17.09 -10.89 35.21
N ARG A 191 -17.26 -11.96 36.00
CA ARG A 191 -16.13 -12.70 36.59
C ARG A 191 -15.24 -13.31 35.52
N LYS A 192 -15.83 -13.97 34.51
CA LYS A 192 -15.09 -14.54 33.37
C LYS A 192 -14.38 -13.46 32.55
N LEU A 193 -15.00 -12.30 32.37
CA LEU A 193 -14.40 -11.16 31.66
C LEU A 193 -13.18 -10.63 32.40
N ALA A 194 -13.25 -10.47 33.71
CA ALA A 194 -12.11 -10.03 34.52
C ALA A 194 -10.90 -10.98 34.34
N THR A 195 -11.13 -12.30 34.36
CA THR A 195 -10.07 -13.29 34.08
C THR A 195 -9.52 -13.14 32.66
N LEU A 196 -10.39 -13.03 31.65
CA LEU A 196 -9.97 -12.86 30.25
C LEU A 196 -9.18 -11.57 30.02
N LEU A 197 -9.56 -10.45 30.65
CA LEU A 197 -8.85 -9.18 30.56
C LEU A 197 -7.44 -9.29 31.14
N VAL A 198 -7.29 -10.01 32.26
CA VAL A 198 -5.98 -10.30 32.85
C VAL A 198 -5.14 -11.17 31.92
N ASP A 199 -5.73 -12.21 31.31
CA ASP A 199 -5.03 -13.09 30.38
C ASP A 199 -4.56 -12.35 29.12
N VAL A 200 -5.42 -11.50 28.55
CA VAL A 200 -5.07 -10.64 27.40
C VAL A 200 -3.94 -9.67 27.77
N SER A 201 -4.00 -9.06 28.95
CA SER A 201 -2.93 -8.16 29.41
C SER A 201 -1.61 -8.90 29.62
N LYS A 202 -1.64 -10.09 30.24
CA LYS A 202 -0.47 -10.95 30.47
C LYS A 202 0.14 -11.51 29.18
N ALA A 203 -0.69 -11.81 28.17
CA ALA A 203 -0.21 -12.29 26.87
C ALA A 203 0.71 -11.28 26.17
N GLY A 204 0.65 -9.99 26.57
CA GLY A 204 1.54 -8.96 26.05
C GLY A 204 1.32 -8.74 24.55
N VAL A 205 0.05 -8.69 24.14
CA VAL A 205 -0.42 -8.41 22.77
C VAL A 205 -0.54 -6.91 22.46
N GLY A 206 0.03 -6.07 23.32
CA GLY A 206 0.07 -4.61 23.15
C GLY A 206 -1.00 -3.84 23.91
N TYR A 207 -1.79 -4.50 24.76
CA TYR A 207 -2.75 -3.87 25.65
C TYR A 207 -2.27 -3.87 27.11
N SER A 208 -2.37 -2.71 27.74
CA SER A 208 -2.28 -2.54 29.18
C SER A 208 -3.70 -2.31 29.69
N ILE A 209 -4.22 -3.26 30.46
CA ILE A 209 -5.61 -3.27 30.91
C ILE A 209 -5.61 -3.25 32.42
N ALA A 210 -6.40 -2.34 33.01
CA ALA A 210 -6.63 -2.28 34.44
C ALA A 210 -8.13 -2.26 34.71
N VAL A 211 -8.59 -3.07 35.65
CA VAL A 211 -10.00 -3.18 36.03
C VAL A 211 -10.20 -2.49 37.36
N MET A 212 -11.14 -1.55 37.44
CA MET A 212 -11.52 -0.87 38.68
C MET A 212 -13.04 -0.68 38.70
N ASP A 213 -13.68 -1.21 39.75
CA ASP A 213 -15.13 -1.23 39.92
C ASP A 213 -15.86 -1.88 38.73
N ASP A 214 -16.66 -1.10 38.02
CA ASP A 214 -17.53 -1.43 36.90
C ASP A 214 -16.91 -1.11 35.52
N VAL A 215 -15.68 -0.59 35.49
CA VAL A 215 -14.99 -0.21 34.24
C VAL A 215 -13.62 -0.88 34.11
N CYS A 216 -13.14 -0.97 32.87
CA CYS A 216 -11.75 -1.27 32.58
C CYS A 216 -11.09 -0.12 31.81
N GLY A 217 -9.95 0.35 32.30
CA GLY A 217 -9.07 1.26 31.61
C GLY A 217 -8.16 0.52 30.64
N ILE A 218 -8.04 1.02 29.42
CA ILE A 218 -7.30 0.39 28.33
C ILE A 218 -6.31 1.40 27.75
N LEU A 219 -5.04 1.00 27.66
CA LEU A 219 -4.00 1.70 26.91
C LEU A 219 -3.43 0.75 25.85
N ARG A 220 -3.47 1.16 24.57
CA ARG A 220 -2.84 0.41 23.48
C ARG A 220 -1.44 0.97 23.18
N GLY A 221 -0.42 0.10 23.19
CA GLY A 221 0.97 0.46 22.92
C GLY A 221 1.69 1.23 24.03
N ARG A 222 1.00 1.54 25.14
CA ARG A 222 1.55 2.14 26.37
C ARG A 222 1.24 1.24 27.57
N ARG A 223 1.85 1.54 28.71
CA ARG A 223 1.63 0.83 29.98
C ARG A 223 1.28 1.81 31.08
N PHE A 224 0.41 1.37 31.98
CA PHE A 224 0.26 2.04 33.26
C PHE A 224 1.55 1.90 34.06
N GLN A 225 2.04 3.01 34.63
CA GLN A 225 3.32 3.04 35.35
C GLN A 225 3.17 2.56 36.80
N SER A 226 2.05 2.91 37.45
CA SER A 226 1.75 2.47 38.82
C SER A 226 0.25 2.25 39.03
N PRO A 227 -0.14 1.45 40.05
CA PRO A 227 -1.55 1.30 40.43
C PRO A 227 -2.20 2.64 40.81
N LYS A 228 -1.44 3.54 41.45
CA LYS A 228 -1.92 4.88 41.84
C LYS A 228 -2.23 5.73 40.61
N ASP A 229 -1.31 5.78 39.64
CA ASP A 229 -1.51 6.53 38.40
C ASP A 229 -2.68 5.96 37.60
N THR A 230 -2.85 4.64 37.62
CA THR A 230 -3.98 3.96 36.96
C THR A 230 -5.30 4.41 37.58
N ALA A 231 -5.39 4.41 38.92
CA ALA A 231 -6.59 4.83 39.63
C ALA A 231 -6.93 6.29 39.34
N THR A 232 -5.94 7.18 39.38
CA THR A 232 -6.12 8.60 39.05
C THR A 232 -6.59 8.78 37.60
N TRP A 233 -5.96 8.08 36.65
CA TRP A 233 -6.33 8.17 35.23
C TRP A 233 -7.74 7.63 34.94
N ILE A 234 -8.13 6.50 35.56
CA ILE A 234 -9.48 5.96 35.43
C ILE A 234 -10.50 6.92 36.04
N ALA A 235 -10.22 7.49 37.22
CA ALA A 235 -11.10 8.47 37.86
C ALA A 235 -11.29 9.72 36.99
N GLU A 236 -10.21 10.27 36.42
CA GLU A 236 -10.27 11.41 35.51
C GLU A 236 -11.11 11.11 34.25
N LYS A 237 -10.89 9.95 33.63
CA LYS A 237 -11.70 9.52 32.46
C LYS A 237 -13.17 9.27 32.83
N LYS A 238 -13.46 8.76 34.03
CA LYS A 238 -14.84 8.60 34.55
C LYS A 238 -15.51 9.97 34.69
N MET A 239 -14.82 10.98 35.21
CA MET A 239 -15.37 12.35 35.34
C MET A 239 -15.73 12.96 33.98
N ILE A 240 -14.94 12.69 32.93
CA ILE A 240 -15.21 13.17 31.57
C ILE A 240 -16.45 12.47 30.96
N GLY A 241 -16.82 11.28 31.46
CA GLY A 241 -18.05 10.58 31.07
C GLY A 241 -18.08 10.05 29.62
N ARG A 242 -16.95 10.09 28.90
CA ARG A 242 -16.87 9.63 27.51
C ARG A 242 -16.38 8.19 27.44
N TYR A 243 -17.30 7.29 27.16
CA TYR A 243 -17.01 5.88 26.88
C TYR A 243 -16.93 5.66 25.36
N PRO A 244 -15.84 5.08 24.82
CA PRO A 244 -15.80 4.67 23.42
C PRO A 244 -16.96 3.72 23.09
N ALA A 245 -17.57 3.89 21.92
CA ALA A 245 -18.52 2.92 21.40
C ALA A 245 -17.77 1.62 21.06
N ILE A 246 -18.23 0.50 21.61
CA ILE A 246 -17.61 -0.80 21.34
C ILE A 246 -17.93 -1.19 19.90
N GLN A 247 -16.90 -1.36 19.09
CA GLN A 247 -17.04 -1.81 17.71
C GLN A 247 -16.90 -3.33 17.64
N HIS A 248 -17.81 -3.96 16.93
CA HIS A 248 -17.68 -5.37 16.58
C HIS A 248 -16.74 -5.50 15.38
N PRO A 249 -15.85 -6.51 15.36
CA PRO A 249 -15.05 -6.77 14.18
C PRO A 249 -15.99 -7.09 13.03
N ASP A 250 -15.70 -6.57 11.83
CA ASP A 250 -16.37 -7.02 10.62
C ASP A 250 -16.31 -8.55 10.57
N PRO A 251 -17.41 -9.25 10.18
CA PRO A 251 -17.36 -10.68 10.00
C PRO A 251 -16.16 -10.98 9.11
N VAL A 252 -15.34 -11.96 9.52
CA VAL A 252 -14.27 -12.47 8.67
C VAL A 252 -14.98 -12.92 7.42
N THR A 253 -14.97 -12.07 6.40
CA THR A 253 -15.70 -12.31 5.18
C THR A 253 -15.09 -13.60 4.67
N GLU A 254 -15.88 -14.66 4.56
CA GLU A 254 -15.50 -15.79 3.72
C GLU A 254 -14.96 -15.19 2.43
N PRO A 255 -13.80 -15.65 1.93
CA PRO A 255 -13.22 -15.05 0.76
C PRO A 255 -14.31 -15.07 -0.29
N ALA A 256 -14.73 -13.89 -0.76
CA ALA A 256 -15.73 -13.77 -1.82
C ALA A 256 -15.27 -14.46 -3.12
N GLN A 257 -14.06 -15.04 -3.13
CA GLN A 257 -13.36 -15.68 -4.24
C GLN A 257 -14.08 -16.88 -4.86
N ASP A 258 -15.10 -17.45 -4.20
CA ASP A 258 -15.83 -18.60 -4.75
C ASP A 258 -16.95 -18.19 -5.73
N TYR A 259 -17.26 -16.89 -5.85
CA TYR A 259 -18.28 -16.38 -6.78
C TYR A 259 -17.66 -15.94 -8.12
N PHE A 260 -18.36 -16.20 -9.21
CA PHE A 260 -17.97 -15.81 -10.57
C PHE A 260 -17.76 -14.30 -10.69
N TRP A 261 -18.73 -13.49 -10.23
CA TRP A 261 -18.66 -12.02 -10.32
C TRP A 261 -17.75 -11.38 -9.26
N ALA A 262 -17.22 -12.17 -8.33
CA ALA A 262 -16.25 -11.72 -7.35
C ALA A 262 -14.80 -11.94 -7.78
N ASP A 263 -14.57 -12.55 -8.95
CA ASP A 263 -13.25 -12.68 -9.54
C ASP A 263 -12.60 -11.27 -9.70
N PRO A 264 -11.39 -11.04 -9.14
CA PRO A 264 -10.78 -9.71 -9.16
C PRO A 264 -10.50 -9.17 -10.57
N VAL A 265 -10.21 -10.05 -11.52
CA VAL A 265 -9.95 -9.69 -12.92
C VAL A 265 -11.26 -9.27 -13.57
N VAL A 266 -12.33 -10.04 -13.37
CA VAL A 266 -13.69 -9.69 -13.86
C VAL A 266 -14.12 -8.32 -13.32
N ILE A 267 -14.01 -8.10 -12.01
CA ILE A 267 -14.35 -6.82 -11.38
C ILE A 267 -13.59 -5.66 -12.01
N ASP A 268 -12.29 -5.83 -12.25
CA ASP A 268 -11.45 -4.78 -12.78
C ASP A 268 -11.76 -4.45 -14.24
N VAL A 269 -12.00 -5.46 -15.08
CA VAL A 269 -12.42 -5.25 -16.48
C VAL A 269 -13.76 -4.54 -16.53
N MET A 270 -14.75 -4.99 -15.76
CA MET A 270 -16.07 -4.34 -15.70
C MET A 270 -15.99 -2.87 -15.24
N ARG A 271 -15.08 -2.56 -14.30
CA ARG A 271 -14.82 -1.16 -13.87
C ARG A 271 -14.17 -0.33 -14.96
N ILE A 272 -13.27 -0.91 -15.75
CA ILE A 272 -12.61 -0.20 -16.86
C ILE A 272 -13.61 0.07 -17.97
N ILE A 273 -14.47 -0.91 -18.31
CA ILE A 273 -15.57 -0.72 -19.25
C ILE A 273 -16.48 0.41 -18.77
N ASP A 274 -16.94 0.37 -17.52
CA ASP A 274 -17.78 1.43 -16.92
C ASP A 274 -17.15 2.82 -17.04
N MET A 275 -15.85 2.96 -16.73
CA MET A 275 -15.14 4.23 -16.85
C MET A 275 -14.97 4.68 -18.30
N GLY A 276 -14.67 3.75 -19.22
CA GLY A 276 -14.51 4.04 -20.64
C GLY A 276 -15.82 4.53 -21.26
N VAL A 277 -16.90 3.77 -21.08
CA VAL A 277 -18.24 4.09 -21.62
C VAL A 277 -18.76 5.42 -21.08
N THR A 278 -18.63 5.65 -19.78
CA THR A 278 -19.11 6.90 -19.18
C THR A 278 -18.19 8.08 -19.45
N GLY A 279 -16.92 7.84 -19.79
CA GLY A 279 -15.86 8.85 -19.79
C GLY A 279 -15.55 9.42 -18.39
N HIS A 280 -16.12 8.84 -17.32
CA HIS A 280 -15.95 9.30 -15.95
C HIS A 280 -14.94 8.43 -15.20
N PHE A 281 -13.71 8.93 -15.08
CA PHE A 281 -12.60 8.26 -14.41
C PHE A 281 -12.54 8.49 -12.89
N TYR A 282 -13.70 8.70 -12.26
CA TYR A 282 -13.87 8.95 -10.82
C TYR A 282 -14.84 7.93 -10.20
N PRO A 283 -14.67 7.52 -8.93
CA PRO A 283 -13.61 7.88 -7.97
C PRO A 283 -12.23 7.37 -8.39
N VAL A 284 -11.16 8.11 -8.04
CA VAL A 284 -9.76 7.85 -8.48
C VAL A 284 -9.33 6.42 -8.13
N GLU A 285 -9.90 5.83 -7.09
CA GLU A 285 -9.66 4.45 -6.67
C GLU A 285 -10.07 3.43 -7.75
N LYS A 286 -11.02 3.74 -8.64
CA LYS A 286 -11.38 2.86 -9.78
C LYS A 286 -10.21 2.71 -10.76
N LEU A 287 -9.34 3.72 -10.88
CA LEU A 287 -8.17 3.65 -11.75
C LEU A 287 -7.20 2.54 -11.34
N ASN A 288 -7.23 2.07 -10.09
CA ASN A 288 -6.43 0.92 -9.65
C ASN A 288 -6.56 -0.30 -10.58
N ALA A 289 -7.73 -0.50 -11.20
CA ALA A 289 -7.95 -1.55 -12.18
C ALA A 289 -6.96 -1.47 -13.37
N ILE A 290 -6.83 -0.30 -14.00
CA ILE A 290 -5.94 -0.07 -15.15
C ILE A 290 -4.48 -0.39 -14.78
N PHE A 291 -4.05 0.06 -13.61
CA PHE A 291 -2.67 -0.12 -13.17
C PHE A 291 -2.33 -1.56 -12.81
N ARG A 292 -3.29 -2.35 -12.32
CA ARG A 292 -3.08 -3.78 -12.07
C ARG A 292 -2.83 -4.54 -13.38
N PHE A 293 -3.51 -4.18 -14.47
CA PHE A 293 -3.31 -4.79 -15.78
C PHE A 293 -2.04 -4.31 -16.50
N GLU A 294 -1.79 -3.00 -16.52
CA GLU A 294 -0.64 -2.44 -17.25
C GLU A 294 0.66 -2.51 -16.46
N ARG A 295 0.60 -2.79 -15.15
CA ARG A 295 1.75 -2.82 -14.23
C ARG A 295 2.64 -1.58 -14.39
N LEU A 296 2.03 -0.40 -14.59
CA LEU A 296 2.76 0.83 -14.92
C LEU A 296 3.77 1.22 -13.84
N LEU A 297 3.46 0.91 -12.58
CA LEU A 297 4.33 1.02 -11.42
C LEU A 297 4.02 -0.10 -10.42
N ILE A 298 4.98 -0.40 -9.56
CA ILE A 298 4.75 -1.31 -8.43
C ILE A 298 3.89 -0.64 -7.34
N ASP A 299 4.03 0.68 -7.14
CA ASP A 299 3.17 1.48 -6.26
C ASP A 299 2.63 2.71 -6.98
N MET A 300 1.37 2.97 -6.70
CA MET A 300 0.48 3.98 -7.28
C MET A 300 0.54 5.31 -6.54
N THR A 301 0.86 5.27 -5.25
CA THR A 301 0.97 6.44 -4.38
C THR A 301 1.82 7.60 -4.96
N PRO A 302 2.88 7.37 -5.76
CA PRO A 302 3.64 8.44 -6.38
C PRO A 302 2.88 9.20 -7.48
N VAL A 303 1.93 8.54 -8.15
CA VAL A 303 1.12 9.08 -9.25
C VAL A 303 -0.16 9.74 -8.74
N TRP A 304 -0.71 9.29 -7.62
CA TRP A 304 -1.97 9.79 -7.04
C TRP A 304 -2.10 11.31 -6.91
N PRO A 305 -1.10 12.05 -6.38
CA PRO A 305 -1.21 13.50 -6.28
C PRO A 305 -1.34 14.20 -7.65
N TRP A 306 -0.85 13.59 -8.72
CA TRP A 306 -0.96 14.11 -10.08
C TRP A 306 -2.32 13.81 -10.69
N VAL A 307 -2.89 12.65 -10.38
CA VAL A 307 -4.23 12.23 -10.80
C VAL A 307 -5.30 13.10 -10.12
N GLU A 308 -5.20 13.29 -8.80
CA GLU A 308 -6.08 14.20 -8.05
C GLU A 308 -5.98 15.63 -8.60
N ARG A 309 -4.76 16.10 -8.89
CA ARG A 309 -4.56 17.44 -9.47
C ARG A 309 -5.12 17.56 -10.89
N ALA A 310 -4.97 16.54 -11.73
CA ALA A 310 -5.56 16.51 -13.06
C ALA A 310 -7.08 16.60 -12.99
N TYR A 311 -7.69 15.87 -12.05
CA TYR A 311 -9.14 15.90 -11.81
C TYR A 311 -9.63 17.26 -11.31
N HIS A 312 -8.90 17.90 -10.39
CA HIS A 312 -9.29 19.21 -9.82
C HIS A 312 -8.80 20.43 -10.62
N SER A 313 -8.19 20.24 -11.80
CA SER A 313 -7.76 21.37 -12.64
C SER A 313 -8.95 21.97 -13.39
N PHE A 314 -9.13 23.29 -13.30
CA PHE A 314 -10.17 24.08 -14.00
C PHE A 314 -9.95 24.22 -15.53
N ALA A 315 -8.90 23.61 -16.07
CA ALA A 315 -8.55 23.67 -17.49
C ALA A 315 -9.19 22.49 -18.24
N GLY A 316 -10.49 22.58 -18.52
CA GLY A 316 -11.22 21.62 -19.35
C GLY A 316 -11.62 20.32 -18.65
N ASP A 317 -12.80 19.80 -19.00
CA ASP A 317 -13.41 18.56 -18.48
C ASP A 317 -12.63 17.28 -18.86
N ASP A 318 -11.46 17.39 -19.50
CA ASP A 318 -10.67 16.24 -19.95
C ASP A 318 -9.52 15.90 -19.00
N MET A 319 -9.81 14.99 -18.08
CA MET A 319 -8.83 14.44 -17.14
C MET A 319 -7.60 13.82 -17.82
N ALA A 320 -7.76 13.20 -19.01
CA ALA A 320 -6.66 12.55 -19.72
C ALA A 320 -5.68 13.60 -20.26
N GLU A 321 -6.20 14.66 -20.88
CA GLU A 321 -5.40 15.78 -21.38
C GLU A 321 -4.68 16.51 -20.23
N ASN A 322 -5.40 16.79 -19.14
CA ASN A 322 -4.83 17.42 -17.95
C ASN A 322 -3.70 16.59 -17.34
N LEU A 323 -3.88 15.27 -17.26
CA LEU A 323 -2.86 14.38 -16.74
C LEU A 323 -1.62 14.31 -17.65
N SER A 324 -1.82 14.31 -18.97
CA SER A 324 -0.75 14.36 -19.96
C SER A 324 0.10 15.63 -19.81
N ASN A 325 -0.55 16.79 -19.73
CA ASN A 325 0.10 18.09 -19.53
C ASN A 325 0.85 18.19 -18.19
N LEU A 326 0.35 17.54 -17.13
CA LEU A 326 1.01 17.49 -15.83
C LEU A 326 2.20 16.53 -15.80
N ALA A 327 2.20 15.47 -16.62
CA ALA A 327 3.26 14.47 -16.63
C ALA A 327 4.62 15.09 -16.97
N ASP A 328 4.67 16.10 -17.84
CA ASP A 328 5.90 16.78 -18.23
C ASP A 328 6.57 17.56 -17.09
N LYS A 329 5.81 17.89 -16.04
CA LYS A 329 6.29 18.57 -14.83
C LYS A 329 6.91 17.59 -13.82
N ILE A 330 6.85 16.28 -14.07
CA ILE A 330 7.37 15.25 -13.18
C ILE A 330 8.86 15.04 -13.43
N THR A 331 9.67 15.19 -12.36
CA THR A 331 11.13 15.06 -12.42
C THR A 331 11.62 13.61 -12.39
N ASP A 332 10.87 12.71 -11.75
CA ASP A 332 11.19 11.28 -11.71
C ASP A 332 10.80 10.61 -13.05
N PRO A 333 11.74 9.99 -13.78
CA PRO A 333 11.50 9.48 -15.12
C PRO A 333 10.55 8.27 -15.14
N GLY A 334 10.55 7.43 -14.10
CA GLY A 334 9.67 6.26 -13.99
C GLY A 334 8.23 6.70 -13.76
N ILE A 335 8.03 7.61 -12.80
CA ILE A 335 6.72 8.20 -12.51
C ILE A 335 6.20 8.95 -13.74
N ARG A 336 7.04 9.75 -14.40
CA ARG A 336 6.66 10.47 -15.62
C ARG A 336 6.19 9.53 -16.72
N LYS A 337 6.92 8.45 -16.98
CA LYS A 337 6.54 7.45 -18.00
C LYS A 337 5.20 6.81 -17.67
N ALA A 338 5.01 6.39 -16.42
CA ALA A 338 3.76 5.80 -15.96
C ALA A 338 2.58 6.79 -16.06
N THR A 339 2.77 8.04 -15.65
CA THR A 339 1.72 9.08 -15.75
C THR A 339 1.35 9.37 -17.21
N ARG A 340 2.33 9.44 -18.13
CA ARG A 340 2.05 9.62 -19.56
C ARG A 340 1.27 8.43 -20.14
N ARG A 341 1.69 7.20 -19.82
CA ARG A 341 0.99 5.99 -20.30
C ARG A 341 -0.43 5.91 -19.73
N LEU A 342 -0.64 6.25 -18.46
CA LEU A 342 -1.99 6.34 -17.91
C LEU A 342 -2.82 7.37 -18.69
N ALA A 343 -2.32 8.58 -18.88
CA ALA A 343 -3.02 9.63 -19.62
C ALA A 343 -3.41 9.16 -21.04
N GLN A 344 -2.50 8.47 -21.73
CA GLN A 344 -2.77 7.88 -23.04
C GLN A 344 -3.89 6.84 -22.99
N ILE A 345 -3.87 5.92 -22.02
CA ILE A 345 -4.93 4.91 -21.85
C ILE A 345 -6.28 5.57 -21.60
N LEU A 346 -6.34 6.57 -20.71
CA LEU A 346 -7.60 7.28 -20.42
C LEU A 346 -8.15 7.97 -21.67
N HIS A 347 -7.26 8.55 -22.48
CA HIS A 347 -7.62 9.16 -23.74
C HIS A 347 -8.15 8.12 -24.74
N GLU A 348 -7.41 7.02 -24.95
CA GLU A 348 -7.80 5.94 -25.86
C GLU A 348 -9.14 5.30 -25.47
N LEU A 349 -9.36 5.01 -24.17
CA LEU A 349 -10.62 4.48 -23.67
C LEU A 349 -11.80 5.44 -23.93
N LYS A 350 -11.62 6.74 -23.69
CA LYS A 350 -12.66 7.75 -23.91
C LYS A 350 -12.94 7.96 -25.41
N THR A 351 -11.90 7.99 -26.23
CA THR A 351 -12.01 8.29 -27.66
C THR A 351 -12.58 7.12 -28.46
N PHE A 352 -12.17 5.88 -28.17
CA PHE A 352 -12.62 4.71 -28.91
C PHE A 352 -14.00 4.20 -28.49
N MET A 353 -14.47 4.50 -27.27
CA MET A 353 -15.80 4.06 -26.83
C MET A 353 -16.98 4.69 -27.56
N GLY A 354 -16.81 5.89 -28.13
CA GLY A 354 -17.93 6.60 -28.77
C GLY A 354 -19.04 6.97 -27.78
N ALA A 355 -20.19 7.41 -28.29
CA ALA A 355 -21.27 7.96 -27.46
C ALA A 355 -22.21 6.90 -26.87
N PHE A 356 -22.41 5.76 -27.54
CA PHE A 356 -23.35 4.71 -27.16
C PHE A 356 -22.84 3.31 -27.58
N PRO A 357 -21.75 2.82 -26.95
CA PRO A 357 -21.23 1.50 -27.28
C PRO A 357 -22.17 0.39 -26.79
N VAL A 358 -22.40 -0.63 -27.63
CA VAL A 358 -22.99 -1.91 -27.22
C VAL A 358 -22.01 -2.64 -26.31
N CYS A 359 -22.50 -3.50 -25.41
CA CYS A 359 -21.67 -4.24 -24.44
C CYS A 359 -20.47 -4.97 -25.06
N TYR A 360 -20.66 -5.58 -26.23
CA TYR A 360 -19.59 -6.27 -26.93
C TYR A 360 -18.48 -5.31 -27.38
N ASP A 361 -18.84 -4.19 -28.01
CA ASP A 361 -17.88 -3.15 -28.42
C ASP A 361 -17.18 -2.52 -27.22
N ALA A 362 -17.93 -2.35 -26.11
CA ALA A 362 -17.45 -1.93 -24.81
C ALA A 362 -16.27 -2.80 -24.34
N PHE A 363 -16.45 -4.11 -24.38
CA PHE A 363 -15.44 -5.09 -24.02
C PHE A 363 -14.27 -5.10 -25.02
N GLN A 364 -14.56 -5.15 -26.32
CA GLN A 364 -13.54 -5.21 -27.38
C GLN A 364 -12.62 -4.00 -27.36
N THR A 365 -13.13 -2.81 -27.05
CA THR A 365 -12.30 -1.60 -26.94
C THR A 365 -11.36 -1.65 -25.74
N VAL A 366 -11.87 -2.14 -24.59
CA VAL A 366 -11.02 -2.32 -23.41
C VAL A 366 -9.93 -3.35 -23.69
N ASP A 367 -10.26 -4.44 -24.36
CA ASP A 367 -9.28 -5.44 -24.77
C ASP A 367 -8.28 -4.89 -25.78
N PHE A 368 -8.73 -4.11 -26.78
CA PHE A 368 -7.85 -3.48 -27.75
C PHE A 368 -6.85 -2.50 -27.12
N VAL A 369 -7.29 -1.68 -26.16
CA VAL A 369 -6.44 -0.66 -25.51
C VAL A 369 -5.45 -1.28 -24.52
N LEU A 370 -5.88 -2.32 -23.78
CA LEU A 370 -5.14 -2.88 -22.65
C LEU A 370 -4.60 -4.29 -22.87
N GLY A 371 -4.97 -4.99 -23.95
CA GLY A 371 -4.63 -6.40 -24.19
C GLY A 371 -5.03 -7.30 -23.03
N VAL A 372 -6.26 -7.15 -22.52
CA VAL A 372 -6.71 -7.81 -21.30
C VAL A 372 -6.75 -9.33 -21.48
N MET A 373 -7.29 -9.80 -22.60
CA MET A 373 -7.45 -11.22 -22.90
C MET A 373 -6.09 -11.91 -23.01
N ASP A 374 -5.14 -11.36 -23.76
CA ASP A 374 -3.79 -11.93 -23.89
C ASP A 374 -3.06 -11.98 -22.54
N LYS A 375 -3.08 -10.88 -21.78
CA LYS A 375 -2.42 -10.81 -20.48
C LYS A 375 -3.05 -11.74 -19.44
N THR A 376 -4.36 -11.93 -19.50
CA THR A 376 -5.06 -12.83 -18.58
C THR A 376 -4.90 -14.29 -18.97
N ALA A 377 -4.82 -14.62 -20.26
CA ALA A 377 -4.50 -15.96 -20.74
C ALA A 377 -3.17 -16.46 -20.17
N GLU A 378 -2.15 -15.59 -20.14
CA GLU A 378 -0.83 -15.91 -19.58
C GLU A 378 -0.82 -15.98 -18.05
N ALA A 379 -1.49 -15.04 -17.37
CA ALA A 379 -1.37 -14.88 -15.92
C ALA A 379 -2.39 -15.68 -15.10
N SER A 380 -3.60 -15.88 -15.62
CA SER A 380 -4.72 -16.56 -14.94
C SER A 380 -5.69 -17.18 -15.97
N PRO A 381 -5.43 -18.42 -16.42
CA PRO A 381 -6.30 -19.11 -17.38
C PRO A 381 -7.76 -19.27 -16.92
N GLU A 382 -8.00 -19.39 -15.62
CA GLU A 382 -9.35 -19.46 -15.06
C GLU A 382 -10.11 -18.14 -15.21
N SER A 383 -9.45 -17.02 -14.90
CA SER A 383 -10.06 -15.69 -15.08
C SER A 383 -10.24 -15.35 -16.56
N PHE A 384 -9.33 -15.83 -17.43
CA PHE A 384 -9.51 -15.74 -18.89
C PHE A 384 -10.80 -16.43 -19.34
N ALA A 385 -11.05 -17.65 -18.88
CA ALA A 385 -12.26 -18.39 -19.24
C ALA A 385 -13.53 -17.66 -18.80
N ARG A 386 -13.52 -17.03 -17.62
CA ARG A 386 -14.63 -16.18 -17.14
C ARG A 386 -14.82 -14.94 -18.00
N LEU A 387 -13.75 -14.25 -18.39
CA LEU A 387 -13.82 -13.08 -19.26
C LEU A 387 -14.28 -13.43 -20.68
N ALA A 388 -13.81 -14.54 -21.25
CA ALA A 388 -14.25 -15.01 -22.56
C ALA A 388 -15.73 -15.39 -22.54
N TYR A 389 -16.21 -16.01 -21.46
CA TYR A 389 -17.65 -16.24 -21.26
C TYR A 389 -18.44 -14.92 -21.19
N ILE A 390 -17.95 -13.90 -20.47
CA ILE A 390 -18.60 -12.57 -20.41
C ILE A 390 -18.64 -11.91 -21.78
N ARG A 391 -17.56 -12.02 -22.56
CA ARG A 391 -17.48 -11.46 -23.91
C ARG A 391 -18.54 -12.08 -24.82
N ASP A 392 -18.65 -13.40 -24.83
CA ASP A 392 -19.66 -14.11 -25.63
C ASP A 392 -21.09 -13.83 -25.10
N TRP A 393 -21.25 -13.70 -23.78
CA TRP A 393 -22.51 -13.27 -23.16
C TRP A 393 -22.90 -11.86 -23.61
N PHE A 394 -21.94 -10.93 -23.73
CA PHE A 394 -22.13 -9.58 -24.26
C PHE A 394 -22.45 -9.54 -25.76
N GLU A 395 -21.91 -10.48 -26.53
CA GLU A 395 -22.26 -10.65 -27.95
C GLU A 395 -23.69 -11.17 -28.12
N ALA A 396 -24.17 -11.97 -27.17
CA ALA A 396 -25.52 -12.52 -27.19
C ALA A 396 -26.61 -11.55 -26.73
N PHE A 397 -26.27 -10.39 -26.14
CA PHE A 397 -27.26 -9.34 -25.89
C PHE A 397 -27.76 -8.78 -27.23
N GLU A 398 -29.08 -8.72 -27.42
CA GLU A 398 -29.68 -8.18 -28.64
C GLU A 398 -29.23 -6.72 -28.86
N VAL A 399 -28.94 -6.39 -30.14
CA VAL A 399 -28.24 -5.19 -30.65
C VAL A 399 -28.84 -3.83 -30.21
N GLU A 400 -29.99 -3.81 -29.53
CA GLU A 400 -30.70 -2.60 -29.12
C GLU A 400 -30.37 -2.11 -27.69
N ASP A 401 -29.71 -2.94 -26.87
CA ASP A 401 -29.32 -2.54 -25.51
C ASP A 401 -27.88 -2.00 -25.48
N ASP A 402 -27.75 -0.67 -25.55
CA ASP A 402 -26.48 -0.02 -25.25
C ASP A 402 -26.00 -0.36 -23.82
N TYR A 403 -24.69 -0.27 -23.57
CA TYR A 403 -24.14 -0.64 -22.26
C TYR A 403 -24.76 0.16 -21.12
N LEU A 404 -25.20 1.40 -21.38
CA LEU A 404 -25.80 2.27 -20.36
C LEU A 404 -27.14 1.72 -19.86
N ASN A 405 -27.94 1.10 -20.73
CA ASN A 405 -29.23 0.50 -20.38
C ASN A 405 -29.06 -0.71 -19.45
N VAL A 406 -28.05 -1.56 -19.67
CA VAL A 406 -27.83 -2.77 -18.86
C VAL A 406 -26.89 -2.54 -17.66
N ARG A 407 -26.23 -1.39 -17.58
CA ARG A 407 -25.26 -1.03 -16.55
C ARG A 407 -25.76 -1.28 -15.12
N GLU A 408 -26.99 -0.86 -14.80
CA GLU A 408 -27.55 -1.05 -13.46
C GLU A 408 -27.72 -2.53 -13.12
N HIS A 409 -28.12 -3.33 -14.11
CA HIS A 409 -28.25 -4.78 -13.96
C HIS A 409 -26.87 -5.43 -13.75
N LEU A 410 -25.87 -5.08 -14.56
CA LEU A 410 -24.49 -5.55 -14.45
C LEU A 410 -23.88 -5.26 -13.07
N SER A 411 -24.19 -4.09 -12.49
CA SER A 411 -23.70 -3.69 -11.16
C SER A 411 -24.23 -4.58 -10.02
N LYS A 412 -25.35 -5.28 -10.23
CA LYS A 412 -26.04 -6.14 -9.25
C LYS A 412 -25.78 -7.64 -9.44
N MET A 413 -25.01 -8.04 -10.45
CA MET A 413 -24.81 -9.46 -10.78
C MET A 413 -24.23 -10.29 -9.63
N LEU A 414 -23.31 -9.72 -8.84
CA LEU A 414 -22.78 -10.40 -7.65
C LEU A 414 -23.85 -10.60 -6.57
N GLU A 415 -24.79 -9.67 -6.42
CA GLU A 415 -25.91 -9.81 -5.49
C GLU A 415 -26.88 -10.89 -5.98
N PHE A 416 -27.14 -10.95 -7.28
CA PHE A 416 -27.98 -11.99 -7.89
C PHE A 416 -27.36 -13.38 -7.77
N GLU A 417 -26.03 -13.49 -7.91
CA GLU A 417 -25.32 -14.74 -7.70
C GLU A 417 -25.43 -15.21 -6.23
N LYS A 418 -25.22 -14.29 -5.28
CA LYS A 418 -25.38 -14.58 -3.84
C LYS A 418 -26.80 -14.96 -3.44
N ALA A 419 -27.80 -14.33 -4.07
CA ALA A 419 -29.21 -14.64 -3.86
C ALA A 419 -29.67 -15.92 -4.58
N GLY A 420 -28.83 -16.50 -5.45
CA GLY A 420 -29.15 -17.67 -6.27
C GLY A 420 -30.14 -17.38 -7.41
N THR A 421 -30.45 -16.10 -7.68
CA THR A 421 -31.31 -15.69 -8.79
C THR A 421 -30.56 -15.69 -10.13
N TRP A 422 -29.23 -15.65 -10.09
CA TRP A 422 -28.36 -15.93 -11.22
C TRP A 422 -27.45 -17.11 -10.89
N GLN A 423 -27.25 -18.02 -11.84
CA GLN A 423 -26.39 -19.18 -11.68
C GLN A 423 -25.12 -19.03 -12.50
N ALA A 424 -23.97 -19.22 -11.87
CA ALA A 424 -22.69 -19.21 -12.54
C ALA A 424 -22.57 -20.38 -13.54
N PRO A 425 -21.87 -20.17 -14.68
CA PRO A 425 -21.57 -21.27 -15.59
C PRO A 425 -20.79 -22.36 -14.87
N ASN A 426 -21.12 -23.62 -15.14
CA ASN A 426 -20.42 -24.75 -14.55
C ASN A 426 -18.99 -24.88 -15.12
N ALA A 427 -18.17 -25.72 -14.49
CA ALA A 427 -16.78 -25.94 -14.91
C ALA A 427 -16.68 -26.50 -16.34
N GLU A 428 -17.66 -27.28 -16.80
CA GLU A 428 -17.69 -27.84 -18.16
C GLU A 428 -17.91 -26.76 -19.21
N THR A 429 -18.82 -25.81 -18.97
CA THR A 429 -19.04 -24.65 -19.82
C THR A 429 -17.79 -23.77 -19.85
N LEU A 430 -17.19 -23.48 -18.69
CA LEU A 430 -15.96 -22.67 -18.63
C LEU A 430 -14.74 -23.35 -19.25
N ALA A 431 -14.69 -24.69 -19.30
CA ALA A 431 -13.60 -25.42 -19.94
C ALA A 431 -13.49 -25.13 -21.45
N GLN A 432 -14.62 -24.84 -22.11
CA GLN A 432 -14.67 -24.48 -23.53
C GLN A 432 -13.99 -23.14 -23.82
N TYR A 433 -13.86 -22.30 -22.78
CA TYR A 433 -13.29 -20.96 -22.82
C TYR A 433 -11.83 -20.91 -22.36
N GLN A 434 -11.22 -22.05 -22.04
CA GLN A 434 -9.81 -22.05 -21.67
C GLN A 434 -8.94 -21.57 -22.84
N PRO A 435 -7.85 -20.84 -22.56
CA PRO A 435 -6.96 -20.42 -23.62
C PRO A 435 -6.43 -21.68 -24.32
N VAL A 436 -6.51 -21.72 -25.64
CA VAL A 436 -5.91 -22.80 -26.43
C VAL A 436 -4.42 -22.73 -26.15
N ALA A 437 -3.92 -23.58 -25.24
CA ALA A 437 -2.50 -23.78 -25.08
C ALA A 437 -1.95 -24.11 -26.47
N ASN A 438 -0.80 -23.54 -26.84
CA ASN A 438 -0.02 -23.99 -27.99
C ASN A 438 0.31 -25.49 -27.83
N MET A 439 -0.65 -26.36 -28.09
CA MET A 439 -0.52 -27.80 -28.24
C MET A 439 -0.14 -28.04 -29.70
N GLU A 440 1.05 -27.60 -30.10
CA GLU A 440 1.71 -28.05 -31.35
C GLU A 440 3.15 -27.52 -31.41
N VAL A 441 4.06 -28.07 -30.60
CA VAL A 441 5.41 -28.50 -31.04
C VAL A 441 5.85 -29.61 -30.09
N GLY A 442 5.32 -30.81 -30.27
CA GLY A 442 5.62 -31.89 -29.32
C GLY A 442 5.06 -33.27 -29.65
N ALA A 443 4.82 -33.62 -30.91
CA ALA A 443 4.57 -35.01 -31.29
C ALA A 443 4.87 -35.26 -32.78
N GLY A 444 6.06 -35.83 -33.02
CA GLY A 444 6.47 -36.66 -34.16
C GLY A 444 5.74 -36.56 -35.50
N GLU A 445 6.39 -35.93 -36.47
CA GLU A 445 6.42 -36.45 -37.84
C GLU A 445 7.78 -37.10 -38.12
N THR A 446 7.83 -38.40 -37.86
CA THR A 446 8.77 -39.30 -38.53
C THR A 446 8.27 -39.51 -39.96
N ARG A 447 8.86 -38.84 -40.94
CA ARG A 447 8.96 -39.36 -42.31
C ARG A 447 10.38 -39.17 -42.81
N GLN A 448 11.11 -40.29 -42.80
CA GLN A 448 12.21 -40.53 -43.72
C GLN A 448 11.69 -40.38 -45.16
N ASN A 449 12.38 -39.57 -45.95
CA ASN A 449 12.77 -39.82 -47.34
C ASN A 449 13.72 -38.66 -47.70
N GLU A 450 15.01 -38.90 -47.57
CA GLU A 450 15.89 -39.27 -48.69
C GLU A 450 16.39 -38.06 -49.49
N SER A 451 17.68 -37.82 -49.29
CA SER A 451 18.66 -37.49 -50.31
C SER A 451 18.88 -36.02 -50.69
N LYS A 452 20.11 -35.60 -50.36
CA LYS A 452 21.10 -34.94 -51.24
C LYS A 452 21.08 -33.40 -51.39
N PHE A 453 22.32 -32.90 -51.33
CA PHE A 453 22.86 -31.61 -51.83
C PHE A 453 22.53 -30.38 -50.98
N GLU A 454 23.44 -29.45 -50.72
CA GLU A 454 24.90 -29.38 -50.72
C GLU A 454 25.26 -28.09 -49.96
N ILE A 455 26.52 -28.01 -49.57
CA ILE A 455 27.20 -26.87 -48.95
C ILE A 455 26.99 -25.57 -49.72
N LEU A 456 26.65 -24.48 -49.02
CA LEU A 456 27.45 -23.25 -48.89
C LEU A 456 26.89 -22.32 -47.81
#